data_AF-A0A1D2R9Y1-F1
#
_entry.id   AF-A0A1D2R9Y1-F1
#
_cell.length_a   1.000
_cell.length_b   1.000
_cell.length_c   1.000
_cell.angle_alpha   90.00
_cell.angle_beta   90.00
_cell.angle_gamma   90.00
#
_symmetry.space_group_name_H-M   'P 1'
#
loop_
_entity.id
_entity.type
_entity.pdbx_description
1 polymer ?
#
loop_
_entity_poly.entity_id
_entity_poly.type
_entity_poly.pdbx_seq_one_letter_code
_entity_poly.pdbx_strand_id
1 'polypeptide(L)'
;MYALLIFYLSSIPITQPPPVVEIPFIDAIEHIVEYAILGGLLLVSFRSIKRDDVFAVILLVFLYGFSDEVHQLFTPGRFFDTWDIAADCAGGIIGVFVVKKETGWRHKK
;
A
#
# COMPACT_ATOMS: atom_id res chain seq x y z
N MET A 1 3.67 9.70 8.13
CA MET A 1 2.56 10.61 7.72
C MET A 1 1.67 9.95 6.70
N TYR A 2 2.17 9.49 5.55
CA TYR A 2 1.33 8.83 4.53
C TYR A 2 0.61 7.56 5.02
N ALA A 3 1.26 6.69 5.80
CA ALA A 3 0.58 5.57 6.44
C ALA A 3 -0.57 6.00 7.38
N LEU A 4 -0.51 7.18 8.01
CA LEU A 4 -1.64 7.66 8.81
C LEU A 4 -2.82 8.09 7.93
N LEU A 5 -2.55 8.53 6.69
CA LEU A 5 -3.60 8.84 5.73
C LEU A 5 -4.31 7.56 5.29
N ILE A 6 -3.59 6.50 4.92
CA ILE A 6 -4.19 5.20 4.57
C ILE A 6 -5.04 4.71 5.74
N PHE A 7 -4.47 4.63 6.95
CA PHE A 7 -5.22 4.21 8.14
C PHE A 7 -6.49 5.03 8.41
N TYR A 8 -6.42 6.35 8.20
CA TYR A 8 -7.59 7.22 8.33
C TYR A 8 -8.66 6.91 7.28
N LEU A 9 -8.27 6.74 6.02
CA LEU A 9 -9.18 6.35 4.94
C LEU A 9 -9.80 4.98 5.22
N SER A 10 -9.02 4.03 5.71
CA SER A 10 -9.48 2.70 6.10
C SER A 10 -10.41 2.69 7.31
N SER A 11 -10.35 3.72 8.15
CA SER A 11 -11.25 3.90 9.29
C SER A 11 -12.62 4.46 8.91
N ILE A 12 -12.84 4.84 7.64
CA ILE A 12 -14.13 5.34 7.18
C ILE A 12 -15.08 4.16 6.96
N PRO A 13 -16.22 4.10 7.69
CA PRO A 13 -17.20 3.03 7.54
C PRO A 13 -17.88 3.06 6.17
N ILE A 14 -18.15 1.88 5.61
CA ILE A 14 -18.95 1.76 4.39
C ILE A 14 -20.42 1.73 4.83
N THR A 15 -21.10 2.88 4.73
CA THR A 15 -22.51 3.03 5.14
C THR A 15 -23.50 2.98 3.99
N GLN A 16 -23.01 2.95 2.75
CA GLN A 16 -23.84 2.97 1.54
C GLN A 16 -24.01 1.54 1.00
N PRO A 17 -25.21 1.16 0.51
CA PRO A 17 -25.36 -0.08 -0.23
C PRO A 17 -24.45 -0.06 -1.46
N PRO A 18 -24.00 -1.23 -1.94
CA PRO A 18 -23.13 -1.30 -3.12
C PRO A 18 -23.75 -0.51 -4.28
N PRO A 19 -22.93 0.22 -5.05
CA PRO A 19 -23.42 1.05 -6.14
C PRO A 19 -24.20 0.22 -7.17
N VAL A 20 -25.22 0.82 -7.78
CA VAL A 20 -26.08 0.19 -8.79
C VAL A 20 -25.29 -0.30 -10.02
N VAL A 21 -24.10 0.27 -10.22
CA VAL A 21 -23.10 -0.17 -11.20
C VAL A 21 -21.84 -0.54 -10.43
N GLU A 22 -21.55 -1.84 -10.34
CA GLU A 22 -20.29 -2.33 -9.80
C GLU A 22 -19.21 -2.23 -10.88
N ILE A 23 -18.18 -1.43 -10.62
CA ILE A 23 -16.97 -1.44 -11.43
C ILE A 23 -16.10 -2.58 -10.90
N PRO A 24 -15.83 -3.61 -11.70
CA PRO A 24 -15.04 -4.74 -11.22
C PRO A 24 -13.60 -4.29 -10.90
N PHE A 25 -13.06 -4.76 -9.78
CA PHE A 25 -11.68 -4.55 -9.32
C PHE A 25 -11.30 -3.10 -8.96
N ILE A 26 -12.28 -2.23 -8.71
CA ILE A 26 -11.99 -0.83 -8.34
C ILE A 26 -11.27 -0.74 -6.98
N ASP A 27 -11.69 -1.56 -6.02
CA ASP A 27 -11.06 -1.83 -4.73
C ASP A 27 -9.58 -2.20 -4.89
N ALA A 28 -9.30 -3.20 -5.71
CA ALA A 28 -7.92 -3.64 -5.95
C ALA A 28 -7.06 -2.52 -6.57
N ILE A 29 -7.63 -1.66 -7.42
CA ILE A 29 -6.91 -0.51 -7.99
C ILE A 29 -6.59 0.52 -6.92
N GLU A 30 -7.54 0.82 -6.02
CA GLU A 30 -7.32 1.74 -4.89
C GLU A 30 -6.16 1.25 -4.02
N HIS A 31 -6.20 -0.02 -3.61
CA HIS A 31 -5.13 -0.66 -2.83
C HIS A 31 -3.76 -0.63 -3.55
N ILE A 32 -3.72 -1.00 -4.84
CA ILE A 32 -2.48 -0.94 -5.64
C ILE A 32 -1.91 0.48 -5.67
N VAL A 33 -2.74 1.50 -5.90
CA VAL A 33 -2.29 2.90 -6.00
C VAL A 33 -1.79 3.41 -4.66
N GLU A 34 -2.55 3.19 -3.58
CA GLU A 34 -2.19 3.65 -2.24
C GLU A 34 -0.86 3.03 -1.80
N TYR A 35 -0.72 1.72 -1.95
CA TYR A 35 0.48 1.01 -1.50
C TYR A 35 1.67 1.21 -2.44
N ALA A 36 1.47 1.51 -3.72
CA ALA A 36 2.55 1.95 -4.61
C ALA A 36 3.17 3.27 -4.13
N ILE A 37 2.35 4.23 -3.72
CA ILE A 37 2.88 5.47 -3.14
C ILE A 37 3.59 5.18 -1.83
N LEU A 38 3.01 4.34 -0.95
CA LEU A 38 3.63 3.96 0.33
C LEU A 38 5.01 3.28 0.13
N GLY A 39 5.08 2.27 -0.73
CA GLY A 39 6.31 1.53 -1.01
C GLY A 39 7.42 2.43 -1.59
N GLY A 40 7.05 3.34 -2.51
CA GLY A 40 7.97 4.33 -3.04
C GLY A 40 8.51 5.28 -1.95
N LEU A 41 7.62 5.82 -1.10
CA LEU A 41 7.99 6.72 0.00
C LEU A 41 8.86 6.02 1.06
N LEU A 42 8.58 4.75 1.37
CA LEU A 42 9.39 3.95 2.28
C LEU A 42 10.80 3.74 1.72
N LEU A 43 10.93 3.43 0.43
CA LEU A 43 12.25 3.29 -0.20
C LEU A 43 13.05 4.60 -0.18
N VAL A 44 12.41 5.74 -0.50
CA VAL A 44 13.05 7.07 -0.39
C VAL A 44 13.51 7.32 1.05
N SER A 45 12.68 6.98 2.04
CA SER A 45 12.99 7.16 3.46
C SER A 45 14.17 6.29 3.89
N PHE A 46 14.21 5.02 3.50
CA PHE A 46 15.33 4.11 3.82
C PHE A 46 16.64 4.57 3.19
N ARG A 47 16.60 5.08 1.96
CA ARG A 47 17.80 5.60 1.29
C ARG A 47 18.34 6.85 1.93
N SER A 48 17.50 7.67 2.57
CA SER A 48 17.95 8.84 3.34
C SER A 48 18.87 8.45 4.51
N ILE A 49 18.71 7.24 5.06
CA ILE A 49 19.57 6.67 6.11
C ILE A 49 20.62 5.68 5.54
N LYS A 50 20.91 5.77 4.24
CA LYS A 50 21.88 4.92 3.51
C LYS A 50 21.59 3.41 3.58
N ARG A 51 20.32 3.02 3.72
CA ARG A 51 19.87 1.63 3.58
C ARG A 51 19.13 1.47 2.25
N ASP A 52 19.49 0.47 1.47
CA ASP A 52 18.79 0.10 0.23
C ASP A 52 18.21 -1.31 0.36
N ASP A 53 17.50 -1.52 1.46
CA ASP A 53 16.95 -2.81 1.82
C ASP A 53 15.52 -2.93 1.28
N VAL A 54 15.44 -3.31 0.00
CA VAL A 54 14.18 -3.58 -0.69
C VAL A 54 13.35 -4.63 0.04
N PHE A 55 13.99 -5.63 0.65
CA PHE A 55 13.29 -6.68 1.39
C PHE A 55 12.61 -6.11 2.63
N ALA A 56 13.31 -5.28 3.41
CA ALA A 56 12.72 -4.61 4.56
C ALA A 56 11.55 -3.71 4.17
N VAL A 57 11.63 -3.00 3.04
CA VAL A 57 10.52 -2.16 2.55
C VAL A 57 9.30 -3.00 2.19
N ILE A 58 9.48 -4.08 1.42
CA ILE A 58 8.37 -4.98 1.05
C ILE A 58 7.76 -5.63 2.28
N LEU A 59 8.59 -6.06 3.25
CA LEU A 59 8.09 -6.62 4.51
C LEU A 59 7.27 -5.60 5.30
N LEU A 60 7.69 -4.33 5.36
CA LEU A 60 6.93 -3.27 6.02
C LEU A 60 5.61 -2.97 5.32
N VAL A 61 5.60 -2.94 3.99
CA VAL A 61 4.37 -2.80 3.19
C VAL A 61 3.40 -3.94 3.52
N PHE A 62 3.87 -5.19 3.48
CA PHE A 62 3.05 -6.36 3.81
C PHE A 62 2.50 -6.32 5.24
N LEU A 63 3.37 -6.04 6.23
CA LEU A 63 2.95 -5.97 7.63
C LEU A 63 1.95 -4.85 7.86
N TYR A 64 2.13 -3.71 7.19
CA TYR A 64 1.21 -2.59 7.29
C TYR A 64 -0.14 -2.90 6.63
N GLY A 65 -0.15 -3.44 5.41
CA GLY A 65 -1.39 -3.86 4.73
C GLY A 65 -2.16 -4.91 5.49
N PHE A 66 -1.45 -5.94 5.98
CA PHE A 66 -2.05 -6.93 6.88
C PHE A 66 -2.65 -6.31 8.14
N SER A 67 -1.96 -5.34 8.76
CA SER A 67 -2.48 -4.65 9.94
C SER A 67 -3.69 -3.77 9.62
N ASP A 68 -3.76 -3.20 8.42
CA ASP A 68 -4.88 -2.38 7.97
C ASP A 68 -6.12 -3.25 7.74
N GLU A 69 -5.98 -4.40 7.08
CA GLU A 69 -7.07 -5.38 6.92
C GLU A 69 -7.59 -5.89 8.27
N VAL A 70 -6.70 -6.16 9.22
CA VAL A 70 -7.11 -6.50 10.60
C VAL A 70 -7.83 -5.33 11.27
N HIS A 71 -7.42 -4.08 11.03
CA HIS A 71 -8.10 -2.90 11.54
C HIS A 71 -9.49 -2.71 10.91
N GLN A 72 -9.64 -3.03 9.62
CA GLN A 72 -10.91 -2.96 8.90
C GLN A 72 -11.96 -3.92 9.48
N LEU A 73 -11.56 -5.04 10.10
CA LEU A 73 -12.50 -5.90 10.85
C LEU A 73 -13.24 -5.17 11.99
N PHE A 74 -12.66 -4.10 12.51
CA PHE A 74 -13.27 -3.26 13.55
C PHE A 74 -14.01 -2.05 12.97
N THR A 75 -13.98 -1.86 11.65
CA THR A 75 -14.64 -0.75 10.95
C THR A 75 -15.98 -1.22 10.38
N PRO A 76 -17.11 -0.65 10.80
CA PRO A 76 -18.44 -1.10 10.35
C PRO A 76 -18.60 -1.06 8.82
N GLY A 77 -19.11 -2.14 8.25
CA GLY A 77 -19.35 -2.26 6.81
C GLY A 77 -18.12 -2.63 5.98
N ARG A 78 -16.95 -2.76 6.59
CA ARG A 78 -15.76 -3.33 5.94
C ARG A 78 -15.57 -4.80 6.30
N PHE A 79 -14.83 -5.50 5.45
CA PHE A 79 -14.53 -6.91 5.58
C PHE A 79 -13.05 -7.12 5.35
N PHE A 80 -12.49 -8.15 5.99
CA PHE A 80 -11.12 -8.56 5.72
C PHE A 80 -11.09 -9.27 4.36
N ASP A 81 -10.32 -8.75 3.41
CA ASP A 81 -10.11 -9.37 2.12
C ASP A 81 -8.65 -9.73 1.87
N THR A 82 -8.40 -11.02 1.63
CA THR A 82 -7.09 -11.52 1.25
C THR A 82 -6.61 -10.99 -0.11
N TRP A 83 -7.54 -10.59 -0.99
CA TRP A 83 -7.21 -9.98 -2.27
C TRP A 83 -6.66 -8.57 -2.11
N ASP A 84 -7.13 -7.82 -1.12
CA ASP A 84 -6.61 -6.48 -0.80
C ASP A 84 -5.17 -6.56 -0.29
N ILE A 85 -4.84 -7.56 0.53
CA ILE A 85 -3.44 -7.83 0.92
C ILE A 85 -2.55 -8.11 -0.30
N ALA A 86 -3.06 -8.85 -1.29
CA ALA A 86 -2.32 -9.13 -2.51
C ALA A 86 -2.15 -7.85 -3.37
N ALA A 87 -3.19 -7.02 -3.45
CA ALA A 87 -3.19 -5.72 -4.12
C ALA A 87 -2.20 -4.74 -3.46
N ASP A 88 -2.19 -4.67 -2.13
CA ASP A 88 -1.25 -3.89 -1.32
C ASP A 88 0.20 -4.29 -1.61
N CYS A 89 0.48 -5.60 -1.63
CA CYS A 89 1.80 -6.12 -1.93
C CYS A 89 2.23 -5.79 -3.36
N ALA A 90 1.33 -5.98 -4.34
CA ALA A 90 1.58 -5.64 -5.73
C ALA A 90 1.87 -4.14 -5.89
N GLY A 91 1.05 -3.29 -5.26
CA GLY A 91 1.23 -1.84 -5.19
C GLY A 91 2.60 -1.49 -4.63
N GLY A 92 2.91 -1.94 -3.41
CA GLY A 92 4.20 -1.66 -2.76
C GLY A 92 5.41 -2.07 -3.59
N ILE A 93 5.36 -3.25 -4.23
CA ILE A 93 6.39 -3.71 -5.16
C ILE A 93 6.52 -2.74 -6.35
N ILE A 94 5.41 -2.39 -7.01
CA ILE A 94 5.40 -1.43 -8.12
C ILE A 94 6.05 -0.10 -7.70
N GLY A 95 5.64 0.45 -6.55
CA GLY A 95 6.17 1.69 -6.00
C GLY A 95 7.69 1.67 -5.79
N VAL A 96 8.18 0.59 -5.17
CA VAL A 96 9.62 0.36 -4.97
C VAL A 96 10.37 0.33 -6.29
N PHE A 97 9.89 -0.43 -7.28
CA PHE A 97 10.57 -0.57 -8.57
C PHE A 97 10.53 0.72 -9.40
N VAL A 98 9.42 1.45 -9.38
CA VAL A 98 9.30 2.77 -10.02
C VAL A 98 10.35 3.72 -9.43
N VAL A 99 10.38 3.87 -8.10
CA VAL A 99 11.36 4.75 -7.44
C VAL A 99 12.80 4.28 -7.72
N LYS A 100 13.08 2.98 -7.63
CA LYS A 100 14.42 2.42 -7.88
C LYS A 100 14.90 2.67 -9.31
N LYS A 101 13.99 2.60 -10.30
CA LYS A 101 14.27 2.92 -11.70
C LYS A 101 14.57 4.40 -11.89
N GLU A 102 13.68 5.28 -11.42
CA GLU A 102 13.79 6.74 -11.60
C GLU A 102 15.02 7.33 -10.95
N THR A 103 15.36 6.82 -9.77
CA THR A 103 16.51 7.32 -9.00
C THR A 103 17.86 6.82 -9.50
N GLY A 104 17.88 5.86 -10.43
CA GLY A 104 19.07 5.11 -10.80
C GLY A 104 19.60 4.34 -9.58
N TRP A 105 19.84 3.05 -9.70
CA TRP A 105 21.14 2.58 -10.14
C TRP A 105 22.07 3.68 -10.67
N ARG A 106 22.45 4.66 -9.81
CA ARG A 106 23.65 5.46 -9.99
C ARG A 106 24.80 4.46 -10.05
N HIS A 107 25.11 4.02 -11.27
CA HIS A 107 26.43 3.52 -11.63
C HIS A 107 27.44 4.58 -11.18
N LYS A 108 27.96 4.41 -9.98
CA LYS A 108 29.33 4.73 -9.62
C LYS A 108 29.81 3.42 -8.97
N LYS A 109 30.46 2.53 -9.73
CA LYS A 109 31.92 2.55 -9.93
C LYS A 109 32.63 2.99 -8.66
#